data_AF-A0A1D8IMQ2-F1
#
_entry.id   AF-A0A1D8IMQ2-F1
#
_cell.length_a   1.000
_cell.length_b   1.000
_cell.length_c   1.000
_cell.angle_alpha   90.00
_cell.angle_beta   90.00
_cell.angle_gamma   90.00
#
_symmetry.space_group_name_H-M   'P 1'
#
loop_
_entity.id
_entity.type
_entity.pdbx_description
1 polymer ?
#
loop_
_entity_poly.entity_id
_entity_poly.type
_entity_poly.pdbx_seq_one_letter_code
_entity_poly.pdbx_strand_id
1 'polypeptide(L)'
;MPYRAGPSPSAPPRRQGGLALLLFVVLLAGIASLFIGAYTAELGGVGEAATQRRDQDYVNRAATLLAAWYAAHPQLMDGNTQPSIPNCTLPVGDCLMQAAGIPERHGVVVSISTRQTTPNGYDYRSITLWIPKADATGSQRSQYAAQYALVSATVDGRSIERALMVEANRTLARLSAQLVSAYAAWLANTGDIANDWFQPTGCGPYGDNANVACADTWTNLAQSGLPIAIGTPAVRLNPWGLSYQICNAAACGASDQAAPYSLLLRTATPWGGLLSQTAIEPIAAG
;
A
#
# COMPACT_ATOMS: atom_id res chain seq x y z
N MET A 1 -3.96 -28.87 120.20
CA MET A 1 -4.90 -29.14 119.07
C MET A 1 -4.47 -28.29 117.88
N PRO A 2 -4.09 -28.86 116.74
CA PRO A 2 -3.53 -28.10 115.61
C PRO A 2 -4.64 -27.60 114.67
N TYR A 3 -4.54 -26.34 114.26
CA TYR A 3 -5.44 -25.70 113.30
C TYR A 3 -5.06 -26.14 111.87
N ARG A 4 -5.97 -26.83 111.18
CA ARG A 4 -5.78 -27.33 109.81
C ARG A 4 -6.12 -26.21 108.82
N ALA A 5 -5.12 -25.67 108.13
CA ALA A 5 -5.32 -24.67 107.07
C ALA A 5 -6.05 -25.30 105.88
N GLY A 6 -7.17 -24.70 105.47
CA GLY A 6 -7.95 -25.09 104.30
C GLY A 6 -7.25 -24.72 102.98
N PRO A 7 -7.58 -25.41 101.87
CA PRO A 7 -6.96 -25.20 100.57
C PRO A 7 -7.26 -23.81 100.00
N SER A 8 -6.22 -23.15 99.49
CA SER A 8 -6.31 -21.86 98.80
C SER A 8 -7.14 -21.98 97.51
N PRO A 9 -8.03 -21.02 97.22
CA PRO A 9 -8.81 -21.01 95.98
C PRO A 9 -7.90 -20.81 94.75
N SER A 10 -8.08 -21.66 93.75
CA SER A 10 -7.45 -21.53 92.44
C SER A 10 -7.93 -20.27 91.74
N ALA A 11 -6.98 -19.45 91.27
CA ALA A 11 -7.26 -18.21 90.54
C ALA A 11 -8.04 -18.52 89.23
N PRO A 12 -9.09 -17.75 88.90
CA PRO A 12 -9.81 -17.96 87.65
C PRO A 12 -8.89 -17.70 86.44
N PRO A 13 -9.03 -18.48 85.36
CA PRO A 13 -8.22 -18.28 84.15
C PRO A 13 -8.44 -16.87 83.60
N ARG A 14 -7.35 -16.10 83.46
CA ARG A 14 -7.36 -14.78 82.82
C ARG A 14 -7.90 -14.92 81.40
N ARG A 15 -8.98 -14.17 81.10
CA ARG A 15 -9.66 -14.14 79.79
C ARG A 15 -8.65 -13.89 78.64
N GLN A 16 -8.41 -14.90 77.81
CA GLN A 16 -7.61 -14.82 76.57
C GLN A 16 -8.38 -14.22 75.37
N GLY A 17 -9.59 -13.70 75.59
CA GLY A 17 -10.48 -13.23 74.50
C GLY A 17 -9.91 -12.09 73.65
N GLY A 18 -9.02 -11.26 74.21
CA GLY A 18 -8.37 -10.18 73.47
C GLY A 18 -7.41 -10.67 72.39
N LEU A 19 -6.67 -11.75 72.65
CA LEU A 19 -5.71 -12.33 71.70
C LEU A 19 -6.43 -13.02 70.52
N ALA A 20 -7.52 -13.73 70.80
CA ALA A 20 -8.33 -14.40 69.78
C ALA A 20 -9.00 -13.39 68.83
N LEU A 21 -9.51 -12.27 69.37
CA LEU A 21 -10.06 -11.17 68.55
C LEU A 21 -8.98 -10.55 67.65
N LEU A 22 -7.78 -10.30 68.19
CA LEU A 22 -6.68 -9.69 67.45
C LEU A 22 -6.19 -10.60 66.32
N LEU A 23 -6.06 -11.91 66.58
CA LEU A 23 -5.75 -12.92 65.56
C LEU A 23 -6.82 -12.97 64.46
N PHE A 24 -8.10 -12.89 64.84
CA PHE A 24 -9.21 -12.88 63.89
C PHE A 24 -9.20 -11.62 62.99
N VAL A 25 -8.94 -10.45 63.56
CA VAL A 25 -8.82 -9.18 62.81
C VAL A 25 -7.62 -9.21 61.87
N VAL A 26 -6.46 -9.72 62.32
CA VAL A 26 -5.27 -9.87 61.47
C VAL A 26 -5.53 -10.85 60.33
N LEU A 27 -6.22 -11.97 60.59
CA LEU A 27 -6.61 -12.92 59.56
C LEU A 27 -7.55 -12.28 58.53
N LEU A 28 -8.58 -11.56 58.98
CA LEU A 28 -9.50 -10.82 58.12
C LEU A 28 -8.79 -9.77 57.27
N ALA A 29 -7.87 -9.00 57.86
CA ALA A 29 -7.07 -8.01 57.14
C ALA A 29 -6.14 -8.66 56.11
N GLY A 30 -5.54 -9.81 56.44
CA GLY A 30 -4.74 -10.59 55.50
C GLY A 30 -5.57 -11.12 54.33
N ILE A 31 -6.74 -11.68 54.62
CA ILE A 31 -7.69 -12.15 53.60
C ILE A 31 -8.14 -10.99 52.71
N ALA A 32 -8.55 -9.86 53.29
CA ALA A 32 -8.96 -8.67 52.54
C ALA A 32 -7.83 -8.13 51.64
N SER A 33 -6.59 -8.12 52.13
CA SER A 33 -5.43 -7.69 51.35
C SER A 33 -5.14 -8.63 50.18
N LEU A 34 -5.30 -9.94 50.37
CA LEU A 34 -5.17 -10.93 49.29
C LEU A 34 -6.24 -10.76 48.22
N PHE A 35 -7.50 -10.53 48.62
CA PHE A 35 -8.59 -10.26 47.68
C PHE A 35 -8.36 -8.97 46.89
N ILE A 36 -7.96 -7.88 47.55
CA ILE A 36 -7.64 -6.61 46.88
C ILE A 36 -6.47 -6.79 45.91
N GLY A 37 -5.40 -7.47 46.34
CA GLY A 37 -4.24 -7.77 45.49
C GLY A 37 -4.61 -8.57 44.24
N ALA A 38 -5.36 -9.66 44.40
CA ALA A 38 -5.84 -10.47 43.28
C ALA A 38 -6.72 -9.66 42.32
N TYR A 39 -7.66 -8.87 42.84
CA TYR A 39 -8.57 -8.07 42.02
C TYR A 39 -7.85 -6.96 41.24
N THR A 40 -6.86 -6.31 41.86
CA THR A 40 -6.03 -5.30 41.16
C THR A 40 -5.15 -5.90 40.07
N ALA A 41 -4.59 -7.08 40.29
CA ALA A 41 -3.81 -7.80 39.29
C ALA A 41 -4.68 -8.26 38.11
N GLU A 42 -5.87 -8.77 38.38
CA GLU A 42 -6.83 -9.20 37.35
C GLU A 42 -7.34 -8.01 36.52
N LEU A 43 -7.73 -6.90 37.17
CA LEU A 43 -8.12 -5.67 36.47
C LEU A 43 -6.98 -5.07 35.66
N GLY A 44 -5.74 -5.16 36.16
CA GLY A 44 -4.54 -4.73 35.43
C GLY A 44 -4.34 -5.54 34.14
N GLY A 45 -4.35 -6.88 34.24
CA GLY A 45 -4.18 -7.75 33.07
C GLY A 45 -5.29 -7.63 32.04
N VAL A 46 -6.56 -7.53 32.48
CA VAL A 46 -7.70 -7.31 31.58
C VAL A 46 -7.62 -5.93 30.91
N GLY A 47 -7.19 -4.90 31.64
CA GLY A 47 -7.00 -3.55 31.12
C GLY A 47 -5.89 -3.46 30.08
N GLU A 48 -4.76 -4.11 30.33
CA GLU A 48 -3.62 -4.18 29.40
C GLU A 48 -3.99 -4.92 28.11
N ALA A 49 -4.60 -6.12 28.23
CA ALA A 49 -5.03 -6.90 27.07
C ALA A 49 -6.09 -6.15 26.23
N ALA A 50 -7.05 -5.48 26.87
CA ALA A 50 -8.03 -4.65 26.19
C ALA A 50 -7.39 -3.47 25.47
N THR A 51 -6.37 -2.85 26.06
CA THR A 51 -5.63 -1.73 25.46
C THR A 51 -4.84 -2.19 24.25
N GLN A 52 -4.05 -3.26 24.39
CA GLN A 52 -3.30 -3.84 23.28
C GLN A 52 -4.21 -4.26 22.13
N ARG A 53 -5.38 -4.82 22.42
CA ARG A 53 -6.37 -5.15 21.38
C ARG A 53 -6.89 -3.90 20.65
N ARG A 54 -7.25 -2.84 21.37
CA ARG A 54 -7.65 -1.55 20.76
C ARG A 54 -6.54 -0.90 19.94
N ASP A 55 -5.30 -1.06 20.38
CA ASP A 55 -4.11 -0.59 19.66
C ASP A 55 -3.92 -1.38 18.36
N GLN A 56 -4.01 -2.72 18.42
CA GLN A 56 -3.93 -3.58 17.24
C GLN A 56 -5.06 -3.30 16.24
N ASP A 57 -6.30 -3.14 16.72
CA ASP A 57 -7.46 -2.84 15.87
C ASP A 57 -7.29 -1.50 15.14
N TYR A 58 -6.75 -0.50 15.84
CA TYR A 58 -6.42 0.79 15.24
C TYR A 58 -5.34 0.64 14.16
N VAL A 59 -4.23 -0.06 14.47
CA VAL A 59 -3.11 -0.22 13.53
C VAL A 59 -3.54 -1.00 12.29
N ASN A 60 -4.38 -2.03 12.44
CA ASN A 60 -4.96 -2.79 11.32
C ASN A 60 -5.88 -1.93 10.44
N ARG A 61 -6.73 -1.10 11.04
CA ARG A 61 -7.61 -0.17 10.31
C ARG A 61 -6.79 0.87 9.55
N ALA A 62 -5.80 1.47 10.21
CA ALA A 62 -4.89 2.43 9.62
C ALA A 62 -4.10 1.82 8.44
N ALA A 63 -3.60 0.59 8.58
CA ALA A 63 -2.97 -0.14 7.48
C ALA A 63 -3.92 -0.37 6.29
N THR A 64 -5.19 -0.67 6.54
CA THR A 64 -6.19 -0.82 5.47
C THR A 64 -6.41 0.50 4.71
N LEU A 65 -6.52 1.62 5.43
CA LEU A 65 -6.67 2.95 4.84
C LEU A 65 -5.42 3.36 4.05
N LEU A 66 -4.22 3.05 4.55
CA LEU A 66 -2.98 3.28 3.81
C LEU A 66 -2.87 2.43 2.55
N ALA A 67 -3.26 1.16 2.61
CA ALA A 67 -3.29 0.29 1.44
C ALA A 67 -4.23 0.85 0.35
N ALA A 68 -5.42 1.32 0.76
CA ALA A 68 -6.36 1.97 -0.14
C ALA A 68 -5.80 3.29 -0.72
N TRP A 69 -5.15 4.10 0.12
CA TRP A 69 -4.54 5.36 -0.33
C TRP A 69 -3.39 5.11 -1.32
N TYR A 70 -2.51 4.14 -1.05
CA TYR A 70 -1.43 3.74 -1.94
C TYR A 70 -2.00 3.28 -3.29
N ALA A 71 -2.99 2.39 -3.28
CA ALA A 71 -3.62 1.93 -4.52
C ALA A 71 -4.27 3.07 -5.34
N ALA A 72 -4.76 4.12 -4.68
CA ALA A 72 -5.33 5.30 -5.34
C ALA A 72 -4.27 6.31 -5.82
N HIS A 73 -3.09 6.34 -5.20
CA HIS A 73 -2.03 7.31 -5.49
C HIS A 73 -0.64 6.67 -5.68
N PRO A 74 -0.51 5.65 -6.52
CA PRO A 74 0.71 4.85 -6.59
C PRO A 74 1.91 5.66 -7.12
N GLN A 75 1.67 6.63 -8.01
CA GLN A 75 2.73 7.52 -8.48
C GLN A 75 3.29 8.43 -7.38
N LEU A 76 2.48 8.81 -6.39
CA LEU A 76 2.98 9.57 -5.24
C LEU A 76 3.85 8.72 -4.32
N MET A 77 3.64 7.40 -4.28
CA MET A 77 4.42 6.47 -3.46
C MET A 77 5.74 6.07 -4.12
N ASP A 78 5.72 5.71 -5.40
CA ASP A 78 6.85 5.06 -6.08
C ASP A 78 7.49 5.89 -7.19
N GLY A 79 6.91 7.05 -7.53
CA GLY A 79 7.40 7.95 -8.57
C GLY A 79 8.77 8.58 -8.28
N ASN A 80 9.19 8.58 -7.02
CA ASN A 80 10.41 9.23 -6.55
C ASN A 80 11.20 8.34 -5.58
N THR A 81 12.41 8.78 -5.24
CA THR A 81 13.27 8.12 -4.23
C THR A 81 12.64 8.06 -2.84
N GLN A 82 11.70 8.97 -2.55
CA GLN A 82 10.83 8.97 -1.36
C GLN A 82 9.39 9.29 -1.78
N PRO A 83 8.37 8.84 -1.04
CA PRO A 83 6.99 9.22 -1.30
C PRO A 83 6.84 10.75 -1.30
N SER A 84 6.13 11.28 -2.29
CA SER A 84 5.85 12.70 -2.43
C SER A 84 4.39 12.97 -2.07
N ILE A 85 4.17 13.52 -0.89
CA ILE A 85 2.83 13.86 -0.41
C ILE A 85 2.64 15.37 -0.56
N PRO A 86 1.64 15.83 -1.33
CA PRO A 86 1.38 17.24 -1.52
C PRO A 86 1.23 17.98 -0.19
N ASN A 87 1.87 19.14 -0.08
CA ASN A 87 1.83 20.01 1.10
C ASN A 87 2.36 19.36 2.40
N CYS A 88 3.20 18.33 2.30
CA CYS A 88 3.79 17.69 3.47
C CYS A 88 4.90 18.55 4.11
N THR A 89 4.66 19.00 5.34
CA THR A 89 5.65 19.73 6.16
C THR A 89 6.12 18.94 7.38
N LEU A 90 5.55 17.76 7.61
CA LEU A 90 5.86 16.85 8.71
C LEU A 90 6.74 15.70 8.21
N PRO A 91 7.24 14.81 9.08
CA PRO A 91 7.77 13.53 8.64
C PRO A 91 6.81 12.82 7.67
N VAL A 92 7.34 12.22 6.60
CA VAL A 92 6.54 11.65 5.50
C VAL A 92 5.48 10.66 6.00
N GLY A 93 5.79 9.88 7.03
CA GLY A 93 4.84 8.94 7.65
C GLY A 93 3.60 9.63 8.25
N ASP A 94 3.78 10.80 8.88
CA ASP A 94 2.69 11.56 9.50
C ASP A 94 1.81 12.21 8.43
N CYS A 95 2.44 12.82 7.41
CA CYS A 95 1.73 13.34 6.24
C CYS A 95 0.93 12.25 5.53
N LEU A 96 1.48 11.03 5.45
CA LEU A 96 0.81 9.89 4.84
C LEU A 96 -0.42 9.47 5.63
N MET A 97 -0.34 9.43 6.95
CA MET A 97 -1.51 9.19 7.79
C MET A 97 -2.60 10.24 7.57
N GLN A 98 -2.23 11.52 7.53
CA GLN A 98 -3.17 12.61 7.29
C GLN A 98 -3.80 12.52 5.89
N ALA A 99 -2.99 12.27 4.86
CA ALA A 99 -3.47 12.13 3.48
C ALA A 99 -4.41 10.92 3.29
N ALA A 100 -4.19 9.84 4.04
CA ALA A 100 -5.06 8.67 4.07
C ALA A 100 -6.30 8.82 4.99
N GLY A 101 -6.49 9.99 5.61
CA GLY A 101 -7.62 10.26 6.51
C GLY A 101 -7.59 9.45 7.81
N ILE A 102 -6.40 9.09 8.29
CA ILE A 102 -6.22 8.29 9.51
C ILE A 102 -6.18 9.26 10.70
N PRO A 103 -7.10 9.11 11.67
CA PRO A 103 -7.10 9.96 12.87
C PRO A 103 -5.79 9.82 13.64
N GLU A 104 -5.21 10.93 14.09
CA GLU A 104 -3.98 10.90 14.87
C GLU A 104 -4.19 10.14 16.20
N ARG A 105 -3.21 9.32 16.56
CA ARG A 105 -3.17 8.62 17.85
C ARG A 105 -1.77 8.72 18.42
N HIS A 106 -1.70 9.07 19.69
CA HIS A 106 -0.43 9.24 20.38
C HIS A 106 0.41 7.96 20.34
N GLY A 107 1.69 8.11 20.02
CA GLY A 107 2.67 7.01 20.02
C GLY A 107 2.62 6.12 18.78
N VAL A 108 1.76 6.36 17.80
CA VAL A 108 1.81 5.65 16.52
C VAL A 108 2.97 6.18 15.68
N VAL A 109 3.72 5.28 15.06
CA VAL A 109 4.84 5.60 14.19
C VAL A 109 4.65 4.88 12.86
N VAL A 110 4.99 5.57 11.77
CA VAL A 110 4.96 5.02 10.41
C VAL A 110 6.37 4.98 9.87
N SER A 111 6.79 3.79 9.43
CA SER A 111 8.05 3.57 8.73
C SER A 111 7.77 3.13 7.31
N ILE A 112 8.42 3.77 6.34
CA ILE A 112 8.27 3.45 4.92
C ILE A 112 9.60 2.86 4.46
N SER A 113 9.54 1.70 3.81
CA SER A 113 10.76 1.08 3.28
C SER A 113 11.38 1.94 2.18
N THR A 114 12.66 1.71 1.91
CA THR A 114 13.22 2.05 0.61
C THR A 114 12.44 1.34 -0.50
N ARG A 115 12.53 1.88 -1.72
CA ARG A 115 11.95 1.24 -2.89
C ARG A 115 12.62 -0.12 -3.11
N GLN A 116 11.82 -1.14 -3.34
CA GLN A 116 12.27 -2.52 -3.58
C GLN A 116 11.86 -2.92 -4.99
N THR A 117 12.76 -3.57 -5.71
CA THR A 117 12.49 -4.07 -7.06
C THR A 117 12.22 -5.57 -7.01
N THR A 118 11.11 -6.01 -7.61
CA THR A 118 10.82 -7.43 -7.77
C THR A 118 11.62 -8.04 -8.94
N PRO A 119 11.84 -9.37 -8.94
CA PRO A 119 12.41 -10.06 -10.10
C PRO A 119 11.61 -9.87 -11.40
N ASN A 120 10.33 -9.53 -11.29
CA ASN A 120 9.44 -9.31 -12.42
C ASN A 120 9.46 -7.86 -12.95
N GLY A 121 10.37 -7.01 -12.46
CA GLY A 121 10.64 -5.68 -13.04
C GLY A 121 9.72 -4.55 -12.59
N TYR A 122 8.91 -4.75 -11.55
CA TYR A 122 8.17 -3.66 -10.90
C TYR A 122 8.73 -3.35 -9.52
N ASP A 123 8.70 -2.06 -9.18
CA ASP A 123 9.13 -1.53 -7.91
C ASP A 123 7.92 -1.37 -6.97
N TYR A 124 8.17 -1.46 -5.66
CA TYR A 124 7.16 -1.26 -4.62
C TYR A 124 7.80 -0.80 -3.31
N ARG A 125 6.96 -0.37 -2.37
CA ARG A 125 7.35 -0.11 -0.97
C ARG A 125 6.48 -0.90 0.00
N SER A 126 7.02 -1.12 1.20
CA SER A 126 6.24 -1.56 2.35
C SER A 126 6.06 -0.41 3.32
N ILE A 127 4.88 -0.31 3.92
CA ILE A 127 4.54 0.71 4.91
C ILE A 127 4.22 -0.01 6.21
N THR A 128 5.01 0.21 7.24
CA THR A 128 4.81 -0.41 8.56
C THR A 128 4.30 0.62 9.54
N LEU A 129 3.13 0.36 10.10
CA LEU A 129 2.57 1.12 11.20
C LEU A 129 2.74 0.32 12.47
N TRP A 130 3.11 1.00 13.54
CA TRP A 130 3.34 0.33 14.80
C TRP A 130 3.26 1.31 15.97
N ILE A 131 3.02 0.75 17.16
CA ILE A 131 3.10 1.49 18.41
C ILE A 131 4.32 0.95 19.17
N PRO A 132 5.33 1.76 19.50
CA PRO A 132 6.47 1.31 20.28
C PRO A 132 6.07 0.88 21.68
N LYS A 133 6.79 -0.09 22.24
CA LYS A 133 6.73 -0.40 23.67
C LYS A 133 7.17 0.81 24.49
N ALA A 134 6.72 0.88 25.74
CA ALA A 134 7.01 2.02 26.62
C ALA A 134 8.50 2.19 26.94
N ASP A 135 9.28 1.11 26.89
CA ASP A 135 10.72 1.06 27.12
C ASP A 135 11.55 1.37 25.86
N ALA A 136 10.93 1.52 24.68
CA ALA A 136 11.62 1.92 23.46
C ALA A 136 12.08 3.39 23.56
N THR A 137 13.36 3.65 23.31
CA THR A 137 13.97 5.00 23.42
C THR A 137 14.76 5.39 22.17
N GLY A 138 14.89 6.70 21.93
CA GLY A 138 15.70 7.23 20.83
C GLY A 138 15.32 6.65 19.46
N SER A 139 16.30 6.09 18.73
CA SER A 139 16.10 5.47 17.41
C SER A 139 15.16 4.27 17.44
N GLN A 140 15.02 3.59 18.59
CA GLN A 140 14.09 2.47 18.76
C GLN A 140 12.64 2.90 18.69
N ARG A 141 12.33 4.21 18.74
CA ARG A 141 10.98 4.76 18.51
C ARG A 141 10.78 5.28 17.10
N SER A 142 11.82 5.63 16.36
CA SER A 142 11.71 6.21 15.02
C SER A 142 11.97 5.21 13.89
N GLN A 143 12.61 4.07 14.18
CA GLN A 143 12.89 3.02 13.21
C GLN A 143 12.18 1.73 13.61
N TYR A 144 11.39 1.18 12.69
CA TYR A 144 10.69 -0.06 12.94
C TYR A 144 11.65 -1.24 13.19
N ALA A 145 11.49 -1.89 14.33
CA ALA A 145 12.03 -3.21 14.61
C ALA A 145 11.00 -3.98 15.45
N ALA A 146 10.69 -5.21 15.04
CA ALA A 146 9.61 -6.00 15.62
C ALA A 146 9.77 -6.19 17.14
N GLN A 147 11.00 -6.30 17.66
CA GLN A 147 11.23 -6.44 19.11
C GLN A 147 10.79 -5.23 19.94
N TYR A 148 10.71 -4.03 19.34
CA TYR A 148 10.34 -2.79 20.02
C TYR A 148 8.88 -2.39 19.77
N ALA A 149 8.14 -3.14 18.95
CA ALA A 149 6.72 -2.89 18.70
C ALA A 149 5.84 -3.59 19.75
N LEU A 150 4.87 -2.87 20.29
CA LEU A 150 3.77 -3.41 21.08
C LEU A 150 2.73 -4.08 20.18
N VAL A 151 2.39 -3.40 19.09
CA VAL A 151 1.53 -3.86 18.00
C VAL A 151 2.08 -3.32 16.68
N SER A 152 1.85 -4.03 15.58
CA SER A 152 2.21 -3.56 14.25
C SER A 152 1.28 -4.12 13.17
N ALA A 153 1.26 -3.44 12.02
CA ALA A 153 0.72 -3.93 10.78
C ALA A 153 1.56 -3.40 9.61
N THR A 154 1.72 -4.22 8.58
CA THR A 154 2.50 -3.87 7.40
C THR A 154 1.62 -3.93 6.17
N VAL A 155 1.64 -2.86 5.39
CA VAL A 155 1.10 -2.81 4.03
C VAL A 155 2.21 -3.21 3.08
N ASP A 156 2.03 -4.31 2.36
CA ASP A 156 2.94 -4.74 1.29
C ASP A 156 2.44 -4.23 -0.08
N GLY A 157 3.12 -3.22 -0.62
CA GLY A 157 2.81 -2.62 -1.91
C GLY A 157 2.97 -3.56 -3.10
N ARG A 158 3.63 -4.72 -2.94
CA ARG A 158 3.89 -5.66 -4.05
C ARG A 158 2.61 -6.10 -4.75
N SER A 159 1.56 -6.38 -3.99
CA SER A 159 0.28 -6.83 -4.56
C SER A 159 -0.45 -5.71 -5.32
N ILE A 160 -0.33 -4.47 -4.83
CA ILE A 160 -0.90 -3.26 -5.44
C ILE A 160 -0.19 -3.00 -6.78
N GLU A 161 1.14 -2.89 -6.75
CA GLU A 161 1.94 -2.57 -7.95
C GLU A 161 1.86 -3.68 -9.02
N ARG A 162 1.78 -4.95 -8.60
CA ARG A 162 1.51 -6.06 -9.53
C ARG A 162 0.17 -5.89 -10.23
N ALA A 163 -0.89 -5.52 -9.50
CA ALA A 163 -2.22 -5.34 -10.10
C ALA A 163 -2.23 -4.17 -11.10
N LEU A 164 -1.56 -3.06 -10.76
CA LEU A 164 -1.39 -1.91 -11.65
C LEU A 164 -0.60 -2.28 -12.92
N MET A 165 0.50 -3.03 -12.78
CA MET A 165 1.29 -3.50 -13.92
C MET A 165 0.49 -4.42 -14.85
N VAL A 166 -0.28 -5.35 -14.30
CA VAL A 166 -1.16 -6.23 -15.08
C VAL A 166 -2.19 -5.41 -15.85
N GLU A 167 -2.82 -4.42 -15.22
CA GLU A 167 -3.81 -3.57 -15.88
C GLU A 167 -3.18 -2.66 -16.96
N ALA A 168 -1.97 -2.15 -16.72
CA ALA A 168 -1.25 -1.36 -17.71
C ALA A 168 -0.94 -2.19 -18.97
N ASN A 169 -0.44 -3.42 -18.80
CA ASN A 169 -0.18 -4.35 -19.89
C ASN A 169 -1.45 -4.77 -20.64
N ARG A 170 -2.55 -5.06 -19.92
CA ARG A 170 -3.85 -5.36 -20.54
C ARG A 170 -4.34 -4.19 -21.38
N THR A 171 -4.15 -2.96 -20.91
CA THR A 171 -4.55 -1.76 -21.65
C THR A 171 -3.71 -1.59 -22.91
N LEU A 172 -2.38 -1.77 -22.84
CA LEU A 172 -1.51 -1.77 -24.02
C LEU A 172 -1.92 -2.85 -25.04
N ALA A 173 -2.17 -4.07 -24.58
CA ALA A 173 -2.61 -5.18 -25.44
C ALA A 173 -3.97 -4.88 -26.10
N ARG A 174 -4.92 -4.29 -25.37
CA ARG A 174 -6.22 -3.88 -25.90
C ARG A 174 -6.06 -2.80 -26.98
N LEU A 175 -5.26 -1.76 -26.70
CA LEU A 175 -4.98 -0.70 -27.66
C LEU A 175 -4.33 -1.25 -28.93
N SER A 176 -3.35 -2.15 -28.79
CA SER A 176 -2.71 -2.83 -29.92
C SER A 176 -3.70 -3.67 -30.73
N ALA A 177 -4.58 -4.43 -30.08
CA ALA A 177 -5.62 -5.20 -30.76
C ALA A 177 -6.65 -4.30 -31.48
N GLN A 178 -7.03 -3.18 -30.87
CA GLN A 178 -7.92 -2.19 -31.50
C GLN A 178 -7.27 -1.57 -32.74
N LEU A 179 -5.96 -1.32 -32.71
CA LEU A 179 -5.22 -0.83 -33.89
C LEU A 179 -5.20 -1.84 -35.02
N VAL A 180 -4.88 -3.10 -34.71
CA VAL A 180 -4.89 -4.18 -35.71
C VAL A 180 -6.30 -4.36 -36.29
N SER A 181 -7.35 -4.25 -35.47
CA SER A 181 -8.74 -4.32 -35.94
C SER A 181 -9.13 -3.12 -36.80
N ALA A 182 -8.69 -1.91 -36.45
CA ALA A 182 -8.97 -0.70 -37.21
C ALA A 182 -8.27 -0.73 -38.57
N TYR A 183 -7.01 -1.17 -38.60
CA TYR A 183 -6.29 -1.45 -39.83
C TYR A 183 -7.04 -2.46 -40.72
N ALA A 184 -7.42 -3.62 -40.16
CA ALA A 184 -8.12 -4.65 -40.91
C ALA A 184 -9.46 -4.14 -41.49
N ALA A 185 -10.18 -3.31 -40.74
CA ALA A 185 -11.40 -2.66 -41.21
C ALA A 185 -11.13 -1.66 -42.33
N TRP A 186 -10.06 -0.86 -42.24
CA TRP A 186 -9.65 0.04 -43.33
C TRP A 186 -9.27 -0.75 -44.59
N LEU A 187 -8.42 -1.79 -44.46
CA LEU A 187 -7.98 -2.64 -45.57
C LEU A 187 -9.16 -3.33 -46.28
N ALA A 188 -10.17 -3.77 -45.53
CA ALA A 188 -11.35 -4.42 -46.09
C ALA A 188 -12.29 -3.48 -46.88
N ASN A 189 -12.21 -2.17 -46.66
CA ASN A 189 -13.13 -1.21 -47.27
C ASN A 189 -12.46 -0.36 -48.35
N THR A 190 -11.36 0.30 -48.00
CA THR A 190 -10.74 1.35 -48.84
C THR A 190 -9.22 1.27 -48.91
N GLY A 191 -8.59 0.44 -48.06
CA GLY A 191 -7.15 0.42 -47.88
C GLY A 191 -6.40 -0.37 -48.95
N ASP A 192 -5.12 -0.03 -49.07
CA ASP A 192 -4.14 -0.74 -49.90
C ASP A 192 -3.04 -1.25 -48.97
N ILE A 193 -2.68 -2.53 -49.08
CA ILE A 193 -1.61 -3.15 -48.27
C ILE A 193 -0.24 -2.50 -48.52
N ALA A 194 -0.06 -1.78 -49.64
CA ALA A 194 1.15 -1.00 -49.90
C ALA A 194 1.23 0.29 -49.07
N ASN A 195 0.11 0.77 -48.51
CA ASN A 195 0.04 2.01 -47.75
C ASN A 195 0.19 1.76 -46.25
N ASP A 196 0.95 2.62 -45.58
CA ASP A 196 1.13 2.65 -44.14
C ASP A 196 -0.05 3.37 -43.48
N TRP A 197 -1.02 2.60 -42.99
CA TRP A 197 -2.16 3.14 -42.25
C TRP A 197 -1.80 3.63 -40.84
N PHE A 198 -0.62 3.27 -40.32
CA PHE A 198 -0.18 3.76 -39.01
C PHE A 198 0.41 5.17 -39.07
N GLN A 199 0.62 5.72 -40.26
CA GLN A 199 1.05 7.09 -40.50
C GLN A 199 0.00 7.89 -41.29
N PRO A 200 -0.13 9.22 -41.10
CA PRO A 200 -0.88 10.04 -42.03
C PRO A 200 -0.08 10.36 -43.28
N THR A 201 -0.77 10.86 -44.30
CA THR A 201 -0.16 11.38 -45.52
C THR A 201 0.86 12.46 -45.22
N GLY A 202 2.07 12.30 -45.75
CA GLY A 202 3.16 13.27 -45.65
C GLY A 202 4.19 13.04 -44.54
N CYS A 203 3.98 12.09 -43.61
CA CYS A 203 5.04 11.71 -42.64
C CYS A 203 6.02 10.68 -43.21
N GLY A 204 5.58 9.92 -44.20
CA GLY A 204 6.38 8.90 -44.87
C GLY A 204 5.92 8.72 -46.32
N PRO A 205 6.68 7.97 -47.12
CA PRO A 205 6.37 7.74 -48.53
C PRO A 205 5.05 6.98 -48.74
N TYR A 206 4.56 6.26 -47.72
CA TYR A 206 3.40 5.38 -47.82
C TYR A 206 2.24 5.75 -46.88
N GLY A 207 2.35 6.82 -46.09
CA GLY A 207 1.34 7.17 -45.07
C GLY A 207 -0.04 7.53 -45.65
N ASP A 208 -1.11 7.05 -45.02
CA ASP A 208 -2.50 7.19 -45.55
C ASP A 208 -3.57 7.57 -44.52
N ASN A 209 -3.32 7.44 -43.21
CA ASN A 209 -4.34 7.66 -42.19
C ASN A 209 -4.43 9.10 -41.70
N ALA A 210 -5.28 9.91 -42.32
CA ALA A 210 -5.48 11.33 -41.98
C ALA A 210 -5.92 11.62 -40.52
N ASN A 211 -6.34 10.60 -39.76
CA ASN A 211 -6.76 10.77 -38.37
C ASN A 211 -5.60 10.60 -37.37
N VAL A 212 -4.41 10.22 -37.81
CA VAL A 212 -3.22 10.05 -36.97
C VAL A 212 -2.24 11.18 -37.26
N ALA A 213 -1.44 11.60 -36.28
CA ALA A 213 -0.38 12.59 -36.48
C ALA A 213 0.97 11.92 -36.83
N CYS A 214 1.90 12.67 -37.44
CA CYS A 214 3.32 12.24 -37.48
C CYS A 214 3.83 12.11 -36.05
N ALA A 215 4.22 10.91 -35.64
CA ALA A 215 4.81 10.65 -34.34
C ALA A 215 6.24 10.15 -34.55
N ASP A 216 7.09 11.01 -35.11
CA ASP A 216 8.53 10.77 -35.33
C ASP A 216 9.30 10.57 -34.01
N THR A 217 8.68 11.02 -32.91
CA THR A 217 9.09 10.76 -31.54
C THR A 217 7.88 10.33 -30.72
N TRP A 218 8.14 9.82 -29.52
CA TRP A 218 7.11 9.36 -28.60
C TRP A 218 6.13 10.47 -28.24
N THR A 219 4.94 10.39 -28.82
CA THR A 219 3.88 11.38 -28.72
C THR A 219 2.78 10.86 -27.82
N ASN A 220 2.21 11.70 -26.95
CA ASN A 220 1.12 11.27 -26.09
C ASN A 220 -0.08 10.83 -26.92
N LEU A 221 -0.65 9.67 -26.58
CA LEU A 221 -1.77 9.07 -27.30
C LEU A 221 -2.99 10.00 -27.40
N ALA A 222 -3.21 10.86 -26.40
CA ALA A 222 -4.28 11.85 -26.42
C ALA A 222 -4.07 12.96 -27.48
N GLN A 223 -2.84 13.19 -27.91
CA GLN A 223 -2.47 14.24 -28.87
C GLN A 223 -2.24 13.69 -30.28
N SER A 224 -2.19 12.37 -30.45
CA SER A 224 -1.79 11.75 -31.71
C SER A 224 -2.93 11.55 -32.71
N GLY A 225 -4.18 11.85 -32.35
CA GLY A 225 -5.36 11.58 -33.17
C GLY A 225 -5.75 10.09 -33.28
N LEU A 226 -4.84 9.18 -32.91
CA LEU A 226 -5.07 7.73 -32.88
C LEU A 226 -6.35 7.29 -32.14
N PRO A 227 -6.76 7.91 -31.03
CA PRO A 227 -8.00 7.54 -30.34
C PRO A 227 -9.23 7.73 -31.23
N ILE A 228 -9.23 8.75 -32.10
CA ILE A 228 -10.27 8.98 -33.10
C ILE A 228 -10.18 7.90 -34.18
N ALA A 229 -8.97 7.62 -34.68
CA ALA A 229 -8.73 6.61 -35.71
C ALA A 229 -9.21 5.20 -35.31
N ILE A 230 -9.11 4.84 -34.02
CA ILE A 230 -9.55 3.55 -33.48
C ILE A 230 -10.94 3.59 -32.82
N GLY A 231 -11.69 4.69 -32.96
CA GLY A 231 -13.05 4.84 -32.42
C GLY A 231 -13.15 4.83 -30.89
N THR A 232 -12.08 5.23 -30.19
CA THR A 232 -12.02 5.30 -28.72
C THR A 232 -11.84 6.76 -28.27
N PRO A 233 -12.92 7.54 -28.07
CA PRO A 233 -12.84 8.99 -27.87
C PRO A 233 -12.20 9.42 -26.54
N ALA A 234 -12.05 8.51 -25.57
CA ALA A 234 -11.44 8.80 -24.28
C ALA A 234 -10.21 7.92 -24.05
N VAL A 235 -9.02 8.54 -24.12
CA VAL A 235 -7.77 7.88 -23.72
C VAL A 235 -7.68 7.91 -22.21
N ARG A 236 -7.78 6.75 -21.58
CA ARG A 236 -7.49 6.64 -20.15
C ARG A 236 -5.99 6.73 -19.94
N LEU A 237 -5.57 7.47 -18.91
CA LEU A 237 -4.20 7.40 -18.39
C LEU A 237 -3.92 5.95 -17.94
N ASN A 238 -2.65 5.59 -17.82
CA ASN A 238 -2.28 4.32 -17.25
C ASN A 238 -2.68 4.24 -15.76
N PRO A 239 -2.62 3.06 -15.13
CA PRO A 239 -3.06 2.89 -13.74
C PRO A 239 -2.30 3.75 -12.71
N TRP A 240 -1.14 4.30 -13.07
CA TRP A 240 -0.38 5.22 -12.26
C TRP A 240 -0.71 6.70 -12.51
N GLY A 241 -1.51 7.02 -13.51
CA GLY A 241 -1.81 8.39 -13.94
C GLY A 241 -0.85 8.96 -14.99
N LEU A 242 0.01 8.14 -15.59
CA LEU A 242 0.91 8.54 -16.68
C LEU A 242 0.26 8.33 -18.05
N SER A 243 0.76 9.06 -19.05
CA SER A 243 0.23 8.96 -20.42
C SER A 243 0.73 7.71 -21.14
N TYR A 244 -0.16 7.09 -21.90
CA TYR A 244 0.24 6.22 -23.00
C TYR A 244 0.82 7.06 -24.14
N GLN A 245 1.84 6.54 -24.81
CA GLN A 245 2.53 7.19 -25.90
C GLN A 245 2.55 6.27 -27.11
N ILE A 246 2.61 6.89 -28.29
CA ILE A 246 2.73 6.22 -29.57
C ILE A 246 3.97 6.71 -30.29
N CYS A 247 4.48 5.88 -31.18
CA CYS A 247 5.44 6.30 -32.18
C CYS A 247 5.32 5.41 -33.42
N ASN A 248 5.29 6.04 -34.58
CA ASN A 248 5.01 5.40 -35.87
C ASN A 248 6.16 5.58 -36.87
N ALA A 249 7.36 5.96 -36.42
CA ALA A 249 8.51 6.18 -37.30
C ALA A 249 9.71 5.24 -37.02
N ALA A 250 10.58 5.04 -38.01
CA ALA A 250 11.80 4.23 -37.86
C ALA A 250 12.68 4.68 -36.69
N ALA A 251 12.69 5.98 -36.35
CA ALA A 251 13.48 6.54 -35.25
C ALA A 251 13.16 5.91 -33.88
N CYS A 252 11.96 5.35 -33.71
CA CYS A 252 11.58 4.62 -32.49
C CYS A 252 11.47 3.10 -32.70
N GLY A 253 11.88 2.59 -33.87
CA GLY A 253 11.86 1.17 -34.20
C GLY A 253 10.55 0.67 -34.80
N ALA A 254 9.66 1.56 -35.26
CA ALA A 254 8.53 1.18 -36.11
C ALA A 254 9.03 0.82 -37.52
N SER A 255 8.33 -0.11 -38.17
CA SER A 255 8.50 -0.41 -39.59
C SER A 255 7.60 0.52 -40.39
N ASP A 256 8.17 1.51 -41.05
CA ASP A 256 7.47 2.55 -41.82
C ASP A 256 7.95 2.65 -43.29
N GLN A 257 8.98 1.88 -43.66
CA GLN A 257 9.56 1.91 -45.01
C GLN A 257 9.08 0.76 -45.91
N ALA A 258 8.51 -0.29 -45.32
CA ALA A 258 7.96 -1.43 -46.05
C ALA A 258 6.98 -2.22 -45.18
N ALA A 259 5.99 -2.82 -45.86
CA ALA A 259 5.06 -3.76 -45.24
C ALA A 259 5.79 -5.02 -44.71
N PRO A 260 5.34 -5.62 -43.59
CA PRO A 260 4.23 -5.16 -42.76
C PRO A 260 4.62 -3.91 -41.95
N TYR A 261 3.79 -2.87 -42.03
CA TYR A 261 4.02 -1.65 -41.26
C TYR A 261 3.72 -1.90 -39.79
N SER A 262 4.29 -1.08 -38.92
CA SER A 262 4.05 -1.21 -37.48
C SER A 262 4.08 0.12 -36.75
N LEU A 263 3.40 0.12 -35.61
CA LEU A 263 3.35 1.22 -34.66
C LEU A 263 3.72 0.70 -33.28
N LEU A 264 4.48 1.49 -32.53
CA LEU A 264 4.82 1.16 -31.16
C LEU A 264 3.97 1.96 -30.19
N LEU A 265 3.45 1.26 -29.18
CA LEU A 265 2.80 1.83 -28.02
C LEU A 265 3.72 1.65 -26.82
N ARG A 266 3.75 2.64 -25.93
CA ARG A 266 4.40 2.48 -24.63
C ARG A 266 3.71 3.27 -23.52
N THR A 267 4.09 2.97 -22.29
CA THR A 267 3.85 3.83 -21.14
C THR A 267 5.04 3.74 -20.17
N ALA A 268 5.32 4.84 -19.48
CA ALA A 268 6.27 4.84 -18.39
C ALA A 268 5.67 4.22 -17.11
N THR A 269 6.54 3.65 -16.27
CA THR A 269 6.24 3.28 -14.89
C THR A 269 6.75 4.37 -13.93
N PRO A 270 6.23 4.47 -12.69
CA PRO A 270 6.68 5.46 -11.71
C PRO A 270 8.20 5.41 -11.43
N TRP A 271 8.81 4.23 -11.53
CA TRP A 271 10.24 4.03 -11.27
C TRP A 271 11.14 4.24 -12.49
N GLY A 272 10.61 4.74 -13.61
CA GLY A 272 11.38 5.05 -14.83
C GLY A 272 11.56 3.88 -15.80
N GLY A 273 10.86 2.77 -15.58
CA GLY A 273 10.75 1.68 -16.55
C GLY A 273 9.76 2.02 -17.68
N LEU A 274 9.77 1.20 -18.73
CA LEU A 274 8.84 1.30 -19.85
C LEU A 274 8.12 -0.04 -20.04
N LEU A 275 6.81 0.03 -20.26
CA LEU A 275 6.01 -1.06 -20.79
C LEU A 275 5.71 -0.74 -22.25
N SER A 276 5.97 -1.66 -23.17
CA SER A 276 5.80 -1.44 -24.61
C SER A 276 5.06 -2.57 -25.29
N GLN A 277 4.35 -2.25 -26.35
CA GLN A 277 3.63 -3.18 -27.21
C GLN A 277 3.76 -2.70 -28.66
N THR A 278 3.99 -3.63 -29.59
CA THR A 278 4.00 -3.32 -31.02
C THR A 278 2.67 -3.76 -31.63
N ALA A 279 2.02 -2.86 -32.38
CA ALA A 279 0.95 -3.20 -33.31
C ALA A 279 1.59 -3.37 -34.70
N ILE A 280 1.41 -4.53 -35.31
CA ILE A 280 1.96 -4.87 -36.62
C ILE A 280 0.77 -5.16 -37.53
N GLU A 281 0.86 -4.74 -38.78
CA GLU A 281 -0.11 -5.14 -39.78
C GLU A 281 -0.17 -6.68 -39.88
N PRO A 282 -1.36 -7.28 -39.82
CA PRO A 282 -1.51 -8.70 -40.04
C PRO A 282 -1.08 -9.04 -41.47
N ILE A 283 -0.11 -9.94 -41.58
CA ILE A 283 0.28 -10.51 -42.89
C ILE A 283 -0.91 -11.33 -43.37
N ALA A 284 -1.53 -10.93 -44.47
CA ALA A 284 -2.57 -11.75 -45.10
C ALA A 284 -1.93 -13.09 -45.52
N ALA A 285 -2.41 -14.19 -44.94
CA ALA A 285 -2.08 -15.51 -45.47
C ALA A 285 -2.75 -15.62 -46.85
N GLY A 286 -1.93 -15.60 -47.90
CA GLY A 286 -2.36 -15.86 -49.28
C GLY A 286 -2.83 -17.30 -49.48
#